data_AF-A0A6S6XQP9-F1
#
_entry.id   AF-A0A6S6XQP9-F1
#
_cell.length_a   1.000
_cell.length_b   1.000
_cell.length_c   1.000
_cell.angle_alpha   90.00
_cell.angle_beta   90.00
_cell.angle_gamma   90.00
#
_symmetry.space_group_name_H-M   'P 1'
#
loop_
_entity.id
_entity.type
_entity.pdbx_description
1 polymer ?
#
loop_
_entity_poly.entity_id
_entity_poly.type
_entity_poly.pdbx_seq_one_letter_code
_entity_poly.pdbx_strand_id
1 'polypeptide(L)'
;MKELSLILLLLLLTACRSLLPEGGREADNIWTSFEDAKVAFDRIEPYRTRLEDLRDLGFDPTRKANVQILNYSQVAHAVLPNAAMPLEAQPKGMRDCIQAQHQCIGYLIEQSRLNRKRIGGFWADFLNFSRETKMEGWRFVALVALVDGVVVFKQWSGQPAIHELERNHNPLGFLQGAGEGAGGLFK
;
A
#
# COMPACT_ATOMS: atom_id res chain seq x y z
N MET A 1 27.36 49.41 9.52
CA MET A 1 27.75 48.29 8.62
C MET A 1 27.89 46.95 9.35
N LYS A 2 28.48 46.90 10.57
CA LYS A 2 28.56 45.66 11.37
C LYS A 2 27.20 45.07 11.77
N GLU A 3 26.25 45.91 12.18
CA GLU A 3 24.90 45.47 12.61
C GLU A 3 24.09 44.81 11.47
N LEU A 4 24.19 45.32 10.24
CA LEU A 4 23.50 44.73 9.08
C LEU A 4 24.06 43.36 8.69
N SER A 5 25.37 43.15 8.90
CA SER A 5 26.03 41.88 8.57
C SER A 5 25.65 40.76 9.53
N LEU A 6 25.34 41.08 10.79
CA LEU A 6 24.95 40.10 11.80
C LEU A 6 23.52 39.58 11.55
N ILE A 7 22.61 40.47 11.13
CA ILE A 7 21.22 40.14 10.79
C ILE A 7 21.17 39.22 9.56
N LEU A 8 21.99 39.48 8.54
CA LEU A 8 22.06 38.64 7.34
C LEU A 8 22.59 37.22 7.66
N LEU A 9 23.55 37.11 8.59
CA LEU A 9 24.09 35.83 9.03
C LEU A 9 23.06 35.01 9.84
N LEU A 10 22.25 35.67 10.67
CA LEU A 10 21.15 35.07 11.43
C LEU A 10 20.01 34.57 10.52
N LEU A 11 19.70 35.32 9.45
CA LEU A 11 18.70 34.91 8.45
C LEU A 11 19.14 33.66 7.67
N LEU A 12 20.41 33.57 7.28
CA LEU A 12 20.97 32.41 6.55
C LEU A 12 20.95 31.11 7.37
N LEU A 13 21.07 31.18 8.69
CA LEU A 13 21.05 30.00 9.58
C LEU A 13 19.65 29.39 9.76
N THR A 14 18.58 30.14 9.49
CA THR A 14 17.19 29.66 9.67
C THR A 14 16.61 28.99 8.42
N ALA A 15 17.20 29.23 7.24
CA ALA A 15 16.68 28.77 5.95
C ALA A 15 16.91 27.27 5.66
N CYS A 16 17.74 26.55 6.42
CA CYS A 16 18.06 25.15 6.13
C CYS A 16 17.04 24.13 6.68
N ARG A 17 16.08 24.52 7.52
CA ARG A 17 15.09 23.58 8.08
C ARG A 17 13.95 23.22 7.13
N SER A 18 13.60 24.09 6.18
CA SER A 18 12.46 23.88 5.28
C SER A 18 12.81 23.16 3.97
N LEU A 19 14.06 22.75 3.77
CA LEU A 19 14.53 22.14 2.52
C LEU A 19 14.65 20.61 2.56
N LEU A 20 14.13 19.97 3.62
CA LEU A 20 14.11 18.51 3.70
C LEU A 20 12.91 17.98 2.91
N PRO A 21 13.12 17.10 1.91
CA PRO A 21 12.04 16.52 1.15
C PRO A 21 11.18 15.62 2.05
N GLU A 22 9.91 15.97 2.19
CA GLU A 22 8.90 15.04 2.70
C GLU A 22 8.59 14.03 1.60
N GLY A 23 8.83 12.75 1.88
CA GLY A 23 8.53 11.67 0.95
C GLY A 23 7.21 11.02 1.29
N GLY A 24 6.13 11.34 0.59
CA GLY A 24 4.87 10.61 0.66
C GLY A 24 4.79 9.57 -0.47
N ARG A 25 4.24 8.38 -0.20
CA ARG A 25 3.78 7.48 -1.27
C ARG A 25 2.27 7.57 -1.33
N GLU A 26 1.78 8.42 -2.24
CA GLU A 26 0.35 8.52 -2.54
C GLU A 26 0.13 7.74 -3.84
N ALA A 27 -0.39 6.52 -3.70
CA ALA A 27 -0.99 5.83 -4.84
C ALA A 27 -2.26 6.59 -5.25
N ASP A 28 -2.62 6.57 -6.53
CA ASP A 28 -3.91 7.10 -6.97
C ASP A 28 -5.03 6.34 -6.24
N ASN A 29 -5.66 7.02 -5.29
CA ASN A 29 -6.43 6.41 -4.21
C ASN A 29 -7.92 6.61 -4.50
N ILE A 30 -8.67 5.52 -4.70
CA ILE A 30 -10.12 5.55 -4.97
C ILE A 30 -10.86 6.09 -3.75
N TRP A 31 -10.48 5.59 -2.58
CA TRP A 31 -11.04 5.97 -1.29
C TRP A 31 -10.08 6.83 -0.48
N THR A 32 -10.61 7.76 0.31
CA THR A 32 -9.78 8.68 1.12
C THR A 32 -9.41 8.09 2.48
N SER A 33 -10.28 7.21 2.99
CA SER A 33 -10.15 6.51 4.26
C SER A 33 -10.43 5.01 4.12
N PHE A 34 -10.04 4.26 5.15
CA PHE A 34 -10.38 2.85 5.26
C PHE A 34 -11.90 2.64 5.33
N GLU A 35 -12.60 3.51 6.06
CA GLU A 35 -14.06 3.47 6.22
C GLU A 35 -14.78 3.68 4.89
N ASP A 36 -14.32 4.61 4.05
CA ASP A 36 -14.89 4.83 2.71
C ASP A 36 -14.79 3.56 1.85
N ALA A 37 -13.63 2.91 1.86
CA ALA A 37 -13.39 1.66 1.14
C ALA A 37 -14.31 0.55 1.67
N LYS A 38 -14.45 0.47 2.99
CA LYS A 38 -15.33 -0.50 3.64
C LYS A 38 -16.80 -0.26 3.30
N VAL A 39 -17.27 0.99 3.31
CA VAL A 39 -18.65 1.34 2.94
C VAL A 39 -18.95 0.97 1.48
N ALA A 40 -18.01 1.24 0.56
CA ALA A 40 -18.15 0.83 -0.83
C ALA A 40 -18.18 -0.70 -0.97
N PHE A 41 -17.30 -1.41 -0.26
CA PHE A 41 -17.26 -2.86 -0.23
C PHE A 41 -18.54 -3.49 0.36
N ASP A 42 -19.10 -2.89 1.40
CA ASP A 42 -20.27 -3.42 2.10
C ASP A 42 -21.54 -3.39 1.22
N ARG A 43 -21.59 -2.50 0.22
CA ARG A 43 -22.67 -2.45 -0.80
C ARG A 43 -22.68 -3.62 -1.79
N ILE A 44 -21.58 -4.39 -1.87
CA ILE A 44 -21.49 -5.55 -2.76
C ILE A 44 -22.32 -6.69 -2.17
N GLU A 45 -23.34 -7.13 -2.87
CA GLU A 45 -24.20 -8.27 -2.51
C GLU A 45 -23.88 -9.47 -3.41
N PRO A 46 -23.35 -10.58 -2.86
CA PRO A 46 -23.14 -11.81 -3.63
C PRO A 46 -24.44 -12.30 -4.28
N TYR A 47 -24.31 -12.80 -5.50
CA TYR A 47 -25.37 -13.28 -6.41
C TYR A 47 -26.37 -12.20 -6.86
N ARG A 48 -26.10 -10.92 -6.62
CA ARG A 48 -26.95 -9.79 -7.04
C ARG A 48 -26.17 -8.70 -7.74
N THR A 49 -25.05 -8.28 -7.15
CA THR A 49 -24.18 -7.27 -7.73
C THR A 49 -23.52 -7.78 -9.00
N ARG A 50 -23.65 -7.00 -10.07
CA ARG A 50 -23.05 -7.28 -11.37
C ARG A 50 -21.76 -6.49 -11.56
N LEU A 51 -21.04 -6.84 -12.62
CA LEU A 51 -19.78 -6.20 -12.99
C LEU A 51 -19.96 -4.70 -13.16
N GLU A 52 -21.04 -4.22 -13.77
CA GLU A 52 -21.33 -2.79 -13.90
C GLU A 52 -21.41 -2.08 -12.54
N ASP A 53 -22.11 -2.67 -11.58
CA ASP A 53 -22.27 -2.11 -10.23
C ASP A 53 -20.91 -2.03 -9.50
N LEU A 54 -20.07 -3.06 -9.65
CA LEU A 54 -18.71 -3.05 -9.09
C LEU A 54 -17.87 -1.91 -9.65
N ARG A 55 -18.01 -1.63 -10.94
CA ARG A 55 -17.26 -0.55 -11.58
C ARG A 55 -17.69 0.81 -11.04
N ASP A 56 -18.97 1.00 -10.77
CA ASP A 56 -19.52 2.23 -10.18
C ASP A 56 -19.10 2.40 -8.71
N LEU A 57 -18.88 1.29 -8.00
CA LEU A 57 -18.35 1.27 -6.64
C LEU A 57 -16.83 1.48 -6.56
N GLY A 58 -16.12 1.53 -7.71
CA GLY A 58 -14.68 1.77 -7.79
C GLY A 58 -13.82 0.50 -7.94
N PHE A 59 -14.42 -0.68 -8.05
CA PHE A 59 -13.74 -1.97 -8.20
C PHE A 59 -13.52 -2.32 -9.69
N ASP A 60 -12.95 -1.40 -10.48
CA ASP A 60 -12.73 -1.56 -11.93
C ASP A 60 -11.23 -1.64 -12.29
N PRO A 61 -10.74 -2.77 -12.83
CA PRO A 61 -9.34 -2.92 -13.26
C PRO A 61 -8.95 -2.10 -14.49
N THR A 62 -9.92 -1.68 -15.31
CA THR A 62 -9.65 -0.93 -16.54
C THR A 62 -9.58 0.58 -16.32
N ARG A 63 -10.21 1.06 -15.24
CA ARG A 63 -10.32 2.50 -14.95
C ARG A 63 -9.46 2.95 -13.77
N LYS A 64 -8.95 2.04 -12.95
CA LYS A 64 -8.30 2.37 -11.66
C LYS A 64 -6.98 1.63 -11.47
N ALA A 65 -6.04 2.32 -10.84
CA ALA A 65 -4.76 1.74 -10.43
C ALA A 65 -4.96 0.75 -9.27
N ASN A 66 -4.04 -0.22 -9.13
CA ASN A 66 -3.96 -1.18 -8.02
C ASN A 66 -5.13 -2.18 -7.89
N VAL A 67 -5.83 -2.44 -8.99
CA VAL A 67 -6.76 -3.58 -9.09
C VAL A 67 -6.11 -4.65 -9.97
N GLN A 68 -5.85 -5.80 -9.39
CA GLN A 68 -5.30 -6.96 -10.07
C GLN A 68 -6.43 -7.92 -10.48
N ILE A 69 -6.39 -8.37 -11.74
CA ILE A 69 -7.26 -9.43 -12.23
C ILE A 69 -6.60 -10.78 -11.92
N LEU A 70 -7.32 -11.64 -11.21
CA LEU A 70 -6.94 -13.00 -10.88
C LEU A 70 -7.72 -14.00 -11.73
N ASN A 71 -7.03 -15.01 -12.25
CA ASN A 71 -7.69 -16.18 -12.83
C ASN A 71 -8.16 -17.15 -11.73
N TYR A 72 -8.92 -18.19 -12.11
CA TYR A 72 -9.48 -19.14 -11.14
C TYR A 72 -8.44 -19.82 -10.25
N SER A 73 -7.25 -20.15 -10.76
CA SER A 73 -6.21 -20.81 -9.95
C SER A 73 -5.59 -19.84 -8.95
N GLN A 74 -5.38 -18.58 -9.33
CA GLN A 74 -4.95 -17.53 -8.42
C GLN A 74 -6.00 -17.22 -7.35
N VAL A 75 -7.29 -17.20 -7.72
CA VAL A 75 -8.40 -17.06 -6.75
C VAL A 75 -8.39 -18.23 -5.78
N ALA A 76 -8.24 -19.46 -6.27
CA ALA A 76 -8.14 -20.64 -5.42
C ALA A 76 -6.95 -20.57 -4.46
N HIS A 77 -5.78 -20.14 -4.93
CA HIS A 77 -4.59 -19.96 -4.09
C HIS A 77 -4.75 -18.85 -3.05
N ALA A 78 -5.39 -17.73 -3.40
CA ALA A 78 -5.63 -16.62 -2.47
C ALA A 78 -6.54 -17.02 -1.30
N VAL A 79 -7.46 -17.96 -1.53
CA VAL A 79 -8.48 -18.37 -0.56
C VAL A 79 -8.08 -19.64 0.19
N LEU A 80 -7.23 -20.47 -0.42
CA LEU A 80 -6.69 -21.71 0.15
C LEU A 80 -5.19 -21.58 0.40
N PRO A 81 -4.72 -20.66 1.26
CA PRO A 81 -3.28 -20.52 1.53
C PRO A 81 -2.71 -21.80 2.18
N ASN A 82 -3.55 -22.55 2.88
CA ASN A 82 -3.23 -23.89 3.39
C ASN A 82 -4.17 -24.91 2.74
N ALA A 83 -3.60 -25.92 2.07
CA ALA A 83 -4.31 -27.04 1.42
C ALA A 83 -5.12 -27.94 2.39
N ALA A 84 -5.33 -27.51 3.64
CA ALA A 84 -5.91 -28.29 4.71
C ALA A 84 -7.46 -28.31 4.69
N MET A 85 -8.11 -27.40 3.96
CA MET A 85 -9.57 -27.31 3.96
C MET A 85 -10.15 -27.83 2.63
N PRO A 86 -10.94 -28.92 2.66
CA PRO A 86 -11.53 -29.50 1.46
C PRO A 86 -12.49 -28.52 0.79
N LEU A 87 -12.67 -28.64 -0.52
CA LEU A 87 -13.50 -27.72 -1.33
C LEU A 87 -14.94 -27.63 -0.79
N GLU A 88 -15.47 -28.75 -0.30
CA GLU A 88 -16.82 -28.88 0.25
C GLU A 88 -17.03 -28.03 1.51
N ALA A 89 -15.94 -27.82 2.28
CA ALA A 89 -15.96 -26.99 3.47
C ALA A 89 -15.82 -25.49 3.15
N GLN A 90 -15.46 -25.13 1.92
CA GLN A 90 -15.35 -23.72 1.51
C GLN A 90 -16.71 -23.04 1.41
N PRO A 91 -16.78 -21.70 1.57
CA PRO A 91 -18.00 -20.94 1.33
C PRO A 91 -18.58 -21.20 -0.07
N LYS A 92 -19.91 -21.22 -0.19
CA LYS A 92 -20.62 -21.54 -1.45
C LYS A 92 -20.08 -20.76 -2.66
N GLY A 93 -19.93 -19.44 -2.52
CA GLY A 93 -19.43 -18.58 -3.59
C GLY A 93 -18.05 -18.96 -4.11
N MET A 94 -17.18 -19.43 -3.22
CA MET A 94 -15.85 -19.90 -3.60
C MET A 94 -15.92 -21.21 -4.38
N ARG A 95 -16.76 -22.14 -3.92
CA ARG A 95 -16.99 -23.41 -4.64
C ARG A 95 -17.54 -23.16 -6.03
N ASP A 96 -18.54 -22.29 -6.14
CA ASP A 96 -19.14 -21.93 -7.43
C ASP A 96 -18.10 -21.33 -8.38
N CYS A 97 -17.24 -20.42 -7.89
CA CYS A 97 -16.13 -19.86 -8.66
C CYS A 97 -15.15 -20.94 -9.14
N ILE A 98 -14.67 -21.80 -8.24
CA ILE A 98 -13.69 -22.84 -8.59
C ILE A 98 -14.29 -23.83 -9.60
N GLN A 99 -15.57 -24.20 -9.43
CA GLN A 99 -16.29 -25.08 -10.35
C GLN A 99 -16.52 -24.44 -11.73
N ALA A 100 -16.67 -23.12 -11.81
CA ALA A 100 -16.83 -22.38 -13.05
C ALA A 100 -15.54 -22.22 -13.87
N GLN A 101 -14.37 -22.60 -13.30
CA GLN A 101 -13.08 -22.59 -13.99
C GLN A 101 -12.78 -21.26 -14.68
N HIS A 102 -12.62 -21.25 -16.00
CA HIS A 102 -12.26 -20.07 -16.80
C HIS A 102 -13.30 -18.94 -16.76
N GLN A 103 -14.54 -19.23 -16.37
CA GLN A 103 -15.58 -18.23 -16.17
C GLN A 103 -15.42 -17.49 -14.83
N CYS A 104 -14.63 -18.03 -13.90
CA CYS A 104 -14.33 -17.33 -12.66
C CYS A 104 -13.17 -16.34 -12.82
N ILE A 105 -13.46 -15.09 -12.50
CA ILE A 105 -12.52 -13.98 -12.51
C ILE A 105 -12.52 -13.35 -11.11
N GLY A 106 -11.35 -13.24 -10.50
CA GLY A 106 -11.16 -12.51 -9.26
C GLY A 106 -10.66 -11.10 -9.52
N TYR A 107 -11.15 -10.13 -8.75
CA TYR A 107 -10.56 -8.80 -8.63
C TYR A 107 -9.97 -8.68 -7.23
N LEU A 108 -8.65 -8.48 -7.17
CA LEU A 108 -7.91 -8.19 -5.96
C LEU A 108 -7.54 -6.71 -5.96
N ILE A 109 -8.03 -5.99 -4.96
CA ILE A 109 -7.82 -4.56 -4.80
C ILE A 109 -6.91 -4.38 -3.61
N GLU A 110 -5.78 -3.72 -3.81
CA GLU A 110 -4.84 -3.39 -2.75
C GLU A 110 -4.64 -1.88 -2.72
N GLN A 111 -5.36 -1.20 -1.82
CA GLN A 111 -5.22 0.23 -1.64
C GLN A 111 -4.57 0.53 -0.29
N SER A 112 -3.59 1.42 -0.29
CA SER A 112 -3.00 1.90 0.96
C SER A 112 -2.62 3.37 0.85
N ARG A 113 -2.78 4.07 1.97
CA ARG A 113 -2.34 5.45 2.11
C ARG A 113 -1.40 5.51 3.29
N LEU A 114 -0.11 5.71 3.03
CA LEU A 114 0.93 5.78 4.05
C LEU A 114 1.61 7.13 3.97
N ASN A 115 1.49 7.91 5.03
CA ASN A 115 2.24 9.13 5.23
C ASN A 115 3.54 8.81 5.99
N ARG A 116 4.66 9.13 5.38
CA ARG A 116 5.99 8.91 5.94
C ARG A 116 6.56 10.26 6.38
N LYS A 117 6.59 10.50 7.68
CA LYS A 117 7.22 11.68 8.28
C LYS A 117 8.59 11.31 8.83
N ARG A 118 9.63 11.94 8.29
CA ARG A 118 10.99 11.82 8.83
C ARG A 118 11.08 12.62 10.13
N ILE A 119 11.59 11.98 11.18
CA ILE A 119 11.86 12.61 12.47
C ILE A 119 13.38 12.66 12.63
N GLY A 120 13.97 13.85 12.59
CA GLY A 120 15.42 14.01 12.70
C GLY A 120 15.91 15.44 12.47
N GLY A 121 17.07 15.75 13.04
CA GLY A 121 17.79 17.01 12.80
C GLY A 121 18.89 16.82 11.77
N PHE A 122 19.10 17.82 10.91
CA PHE A 122 20.10 17.87 9.82
C PHE A 122 21.49 17.31 10.19
N TRP A 123 21.99 17.54 11.41
CA TRP A 123 23.33 17.13 11.83
C TRP A 123 23.50 15.63 12.10
N ALA A 124 22.47 14.94 12.62
CA ALA A 124 22.49 13.48 12.78
C ALA A 124 22.35 12.77 11.42
N ASP A 125 21.71 13.44 10.47
CA ASP A 125 21.49 12.97 9.10
C ASP A 125 22.73 13.14 8.22
N PHE A 126 23.50 14.23 8.37
CA PHE A 126 24.76 14.45 7.65
C PHE A 126 25.83 13.40 7.99
N LEU A 127 25.88 12.95 9.24
CA LEU A 127 26.78 11.89 9.70
C LEU A 127 26.15 10.48 9.58
N ASN A 128 24.91 10.40 9.10
CA ASN A 128 24.13 9.18 8.84
C ASN A 128 23.95 8.21 10.04
N PHE A 129 24.13 8.66 11.28
CA PHE A 129 24.17 7.77 12.45
C PHE A 129 22.80 7.18 12.84
N SER A 130 21.71 7.93 12.72
CA SER A 130 20.38 7.45 13.10
C SER A 130 19.30 8.16 12.28
N ARG A 131 18.41 7.38 11.65
CA ARG A 131 17.23 7.87 10.94
C ARG A 131 15.99 7.30 11.61
N GLU A 132 15.12 8.17 12.09
CA GLU A 132 13.79 7.78 12.59
C GLU A 132 12.72 8.21 11.59
N THR A 133 11.88 7.28 11.21
CA THR A 133 10.80 7.49 10.26
C THR A 133 9.49 7.04 10.89
N LYS A 134 8.56 7.98 11.05
CA LYS A 134 7.21 7.68 11.52
C LYS A 134 6.31 7.47 10.31
N MET A 135 5.64 6.32 10.30
CA MET A 135 4.69 5.94 9.26
C MET A 135 3.30 5.94 9.88
N GLU A 136 2.39 6.69 9.28
CA GLU A 136 0.98 6.73 9.67
C GLU A 136 0.11 6.49 8.45
N GLY A 137 -0.95 5.71 8.58
CA GLY A 137 -1.81 5.46 7.43
C GLY A 137 -2.82 4.34 7.62
N TRP A 138 -3.29 3.82 6.48
CA TRP A 138 -4.23 2.70 6.43
C TRP A 138 -3.97 1.83 5.20
N ARG A 139 -4.45 0.59 5.27
CA ARG A 139 -4.38 -0.39 4.18
C ARG A 139 -5.69 -1.15 4.09
N PHE A 140 -6.23 -1.28 2.89
CA PHE A 140 -7.43 -2.04 2.60
C PHE A 140 -7.15 -3.01 1.45
N VAL A 141 -7.48 -4.27 1.66
CA VAL A 141 -7.33 -5.35 0.68
C VAL A 141 -8.68 -6.01 0.49
N ALA A 142 -9.19 -6.07 -0.74
CA ALA A 142 -10.46 -6.73 -1.04
C ALA A 142 -10.31 -7.71 -2.19
N LEU A 143 -10.90 -8.89 -2.03
CA LEU A 143 -11.03 -9.91 -3.05
C LEU A 143 -12.50 -10.08 -3.40
N VAL A 144 -12.84 -9.91 -4.67
CA VAL A 144 -14.19 -10.15 -5.20
C VAL A 144 -14.07 -11.16 -6.32
N ALA A 145 -14.81 -12.27 -6.26
CA ALA A 145 -14.85 -13.25 -7.34
C ALA A 145 -16.17 -13.16 -8.09
N LEU A 146 -16.09 -13.17 -9.40
CA LEU A 146 -17.21 -13.10 -10.32
C LEU A 146 -17.28 -14.37 -11.16
N VAL A 147 -18.49 -14.81 -11.47
CA VAL A 147 -18.77 -15.83 -12.49
C VAL A 147 -19.72 -15.22 -13.49
N ASP A 148 -19.35 -15.23 -14.78
CA ASP A 148 -20.14 -14.63 -15.87
C ASP A 148 -20.59 -13.19 -15.57
N GLY A 149 -19.73 -12.40 -14.93
CA GLY A 149 -19.99 -11.00 -14.59
C GLY A 149 -20.88 -10.76 -13.36
N VAL A 150 -21.25 -11.81 -12.62
CA VAL A 150 -21.99 -11.70 -11.35
C VAL A 150 -21.08 -12.03 -10.19
N VAL A 151 -21.09 -11.21 -9.14
CA VAL A 151 -20.31 -11.48 -7.92
C VAL A 151 -20.82 -12.74 -7.25
N VAL A 152 -19.98 -13.75 -7.05
CA VAL A 152 -20.33 -14.97 -6.31
C VAL A 152 -19.70 -15.01 -4.92
N PHE A 153 -18.57 -14.33 -4.74
CA PHE A 153 -17.84 -14.30 -3.48
C PHE A 153 -17.21 -12.93 -3.25
N LYS A 154 -17.13 -12.52 -1.98
CA LYS A 154 -16.39 -11.34 -1.57
C LYS A 154 -15.71 -11.56 -0.22
N GLN A 155 -14.53 -11.00 -0.06
CA GLN A 155 -13.79 -10.95 1.19
C GLN A 155 -12.98 -9.66 1.25
N TRP A 156 -12.76 -9.15 2.45
CA TRP A 156 -11.86 -8.03 2.68
C TRP A 156 -10.96 -8.31 3.88
N SER A 157 -9.83 -7.61 3.92
CA SER A 157 -8.88 -7.58 5.02
C SER A 157 -8.16 -6.22 5.02
N GLY A 158 -7.35 -5.93 6.03
CA GLY A 158 -6.60 -4.68 6.07
C GLY A 158 -6.28 -4.19 7.48
N GLN A 159 -5.74 -2.98 7.53
CA GLN A 159 -5.35 -2.28 8.74
C GLN A 159 -5.97 -0.87 8.71
N PRO A 160 -6.97 -0.57 9.55
CA PRO A 160 -7.63 0.73 9.55
C PRO A 160 -6.72 1.85 10.06
N ALA A 161 -5.79 1.52 10.95
CA ALA A 161 -4.77 2.43 11.45
C ALA A 161 -3.41 1.71 11.48
N ILE A 162 -2.43 2.28 10.80
CA ILE A 162 -1.03 1.87 10.78
C ILE A 162 -0.26 2.96 11.50
N HIS A 163 0.48 2.58 12.53
CA HIS A 163 1.42 3.42 13.25
C HIS A 163 2.72 2.65 13.42
N GLU A 164 3.72 2.96 12.58
CA GLU A 164 5.02 2.30 12.63
C GLU A 164 6.11 3.33 12.89
N LEU A 165 7.07 2.97 13.75
CA LEU A 165 8.27 3.75 14.02
C LEU A 165 9.46 2.93 13.52
N GLU A 166 10.00 3.34 12.37
CA GLU A 166 11.18 2.72 11.80
C GLU A 166 12.42 3.49 12.28
N ARG A 167 13.26 2.83 13.09
CA ARG A 167 14.52 3.40 13.58
C ARG A 167 15.68 2.66 12.93
N ASN A 168 16.34 3.31 11.99
CA ASN A 168 17.54 2.79 11.35
C ASN A 168 18.77 3.44 11.99
N HIS A 169 19.64 2.64 12.59
CA HIS A 169 20.89 3.10 13.16
C HIS A 169 22.04 2.58 12.28
N ASN A 170 22.78 3.48 11.62
CA ASN A 170 23.98 3.12 10.85
C ASN A 170 25.21 3.53 11.65
N PRO A 171 25.77 2.63 12.49
CA PRO A 171 26.88 2.97 13.38
C PRO A 171 28.15 3.38 12.63
N LEU A 172 28.28 3.04 11.34
CA LEU A 172 29.45 3.37 10.51
C LEU A 172 29.23 4.60 9.59
N GLY A 173 28.09 5.27 9.68
CA GLY A 173 27.84 6.54 8.97
C GLY A 173 28.00 6.43 7.44
N PHE A 174 28.71 7.39 6.83
CA PHE A 174 28.93 7.49 5.38
C PHE A 174 29.82 6.36 4.78
N LEU A 175 30.58 5.64 5.61
CA LEU A 175 31.53 4.61 5.15
C LEU A 175 30.84 3.30 4.74
N GLN A 176 29.57 3.11 5.12
CA GLN A 176 28.85 1.85 4.91
C GLN A 176 28.24 1.71 3.50
N GLY A 177 28.00 2.82 2.77
CA GLY A 177 27.46 2.80 1.40
C GLY A 177 28.51 2.77 0.27
N ALA A 178 29.78 3.03 0.58
CA ALA A 178 30.85 3.09 -0.41
C ALA A 178 31.32 1.70 -0.90
N GLY A 179 30.93 0.61 -0.22
CA GLY A 179 31.26 -0.76 -0.61
C GLY A 179 30.40 -1.34 -1.73
N GLU A 180 29.12 -0.95 -1.82
CA GLU A 180 28.19 -1.51 -2.82
C GLU A 180 28.40 -0.93 -4.23
N GLY A 181 28.90 0.31 -4.35
CA GLY A 181 29.28 0.90 -5.64
C GLY A 181 30.63 0.43 -6.18
N ALA A 182 31.54 -0.04 -5.32
CA ALA A 182 32.88 -0.48 -5.73
C ALA A 182 32.92 -1.97 -6.14
N GLY A 183 31.96 -2.78 -5.70
CA GLY A 183 31.87 -4.21 -6.06
C GLY A 183 31.45 -4.50 -7.50
N GLY A 184 30.95 -3.49 -8.24
CA GLY A 184 30.60 -3.60 -9.66
C GLY A 184 31.72 -3.26 -10.63
N LEU A 185 32.86 -2.75 -10.15
CA LEU A 185 33.99 -2.35 -11.00
C LEU A 185 35.07 -3.43 -11.17
N PHE A 186 34.91 -4.57 -10.48
CA PHE A 186 35.75 -5.76 -10.62
C PHE A 186 34.90 -6.96 -11.02
N LYS A 187 34.32 -6.91 -12.22
CA LYS A 187 33.95 -8.11 -12.96
C LYS A 187 34.02 -7.87 -14.46
#